data_AF-A0A238JTC2-F1
#
_entry.id   AF-A0A238JTC2-F1
#
_cell.length_a   1.000
_cell.length_b   1.000
_cell.length_c   1.000
_cell.angle_alpha   90.00
_cell.angle_beta   90.00
_cell.angle_gamma   90.00
#
_symmetry.space_group_name_H-M   'P 1'
#
loop_
_entity.id
_entity.type
_entity.pdbx_description
1 polymer ?
#
loop_
_entity_poly.entity_id
_entity_poly.type
_entity_poly.pdbx_seq_one_letter_code
_entity_poly.pdbx_strand_id
1 'polypeptide(L)'
;MKKYFALAAFCGFSLFGGASHAATLTYDGTAHGFRTVHFDASPVTPRFNPALAGGFLMSDSARQFVAYCLDITKQLLSSADYVETDTPWSFNPLGTSVARVQSIFDANYAAVDTAAESAALQIALWNVIYDTDWDLTAGAFQAHSDDASVNAFAATFLANAQGYTGPKAYDLTFYEATGNPRSQSLVTMSPVPVPAAGLLLLSALGAGAAMARRRKRS
;
A
#
# COMPACT_ATOMS: atom_id res chain seq x y z
N MET A 1 -41.32 43.25 -28.83
CA MET A 1 -41.26 41.90 -28.22
C MET A 1 -40.03 41.18 -28.76
N LYS A 2 -38.88 41.31 -28.08
CA LYS A 2 -37.62 40.64 -28.46
C LYS A 2 -37.42 39.45 -27.53
N LYS A 3 -37.41 38.24 -28.10
CA LYS A 3 -37.29 36.97 -27.39
C LYS A 3 -35.81 36.73 -27.08
N TYR A 4 -35.48 36.55 -25.80
CA TYR A 4 -34.14 36.16 -25.35
C TYR A 4 -33.98 34.64 -25.48
N PHE A 5 -32.97 34.20 -26.23
CA PHE A 5 -32.53 32.81 -26.26
C PHE A 5 -31.64 32.54 -25.04
N ALA A 6 -32.05 31.60 -24.20
CA ALA A 6 -31.23 31.10 -23.09
C ALA A 6 -30.16 30.15 -23.64
N LEU A 7 -28.89 30.47 -23.41
CA LEU A 7 -27.76 29.58 -23.65
C LEU A 7 -27.65 28.64 -22.43
N ALA A 8 -27.98 27.36 -22.60
CA ALA A 8 -27.71 26.35 -21.58
C ALA A 8 -26.22 25.96 -21.65
N ALA A 9 -25.48 26.24 -20.58
CA ALA A 9 -24.10 25.78 -20.42
C ALA A 9 -24.11 24.29 -20.06
N PHE A 10 -23.61 23.45 -20.97
CA PHE A 10 -23.33 22.05 -20.70
C PHE A 10 -22.02 21.98 -19.90
N CYS A 11 -22.09 21.72 -18.59
CA CYS A 11 -20.93 21.29 -17.82
C CYS A 11 -20.62 19.85 -18.19
N GLY A 12 -19.58 19.64 -19.01
CA GLY A 12 -19.05 18.31 -19.30
C GLY A 12 -18.45 17.69 -18.05
N PHE A 13 -19.03 16.58 -17.61
CA PHE A 13 -18.43 15.70 -16.61
C PHE A 13 -17.34 14.89 -17.30
N SER A 14 -16.08 15.27 -17.12
CA SER A 14 -14.95 14.47 -17.58
C SER A 14 -14.87 13.20 -16.74
N LEU A 15 -15.35 12.08 -17.30
CA LEU A 15 -15.07 10.75 -16.77
C LEU A 15 -13.56 10.51 -16.93
N PHE A 16 -12.79 10.65 -15.84
CA PHE A 16 -11.45 10.10 -15.76
C PHE A 16 -11.58 8.57 -15.69
N GLY A 17 -11.64 7.91 -16.85
CA GLY A 17 -11.36 6.48 -16.93
C GLY A 17 -9.90 6.28 -16.53
N GLY A 18 -9.66 5.49 -15.48
CA GLY A 18 -8.29 5.12 -15.07
C GLY A 18 -7.58 4.52 -16.27
N ALA A 19 -6.52 5.19 -16.73
CA ALA A 19 -5.65 4.62 -17.76
C ALA A 19 -4.91 3.45 -17.10
N SER A 20 -5.11 2.23 -17.61
CA SER A 20 -4.24 1.11 -17.25
C SER A 20 -2.85 1.41 -17.82
N HIS A 21 -1.90 1.68 -16.93
CA HIS A 21 -0.52 1.96 -17.32
C HIS A 21 0.28 0.66 -17.32
N ALA A 22 0.81 0.27 -18.48
CA ALA A 22 1.74 -0.85 -18.57
C ALA A 22 3.13 -0.39 -18.14
N ALA A 23 3.81 -1.17 -17.31
CA ALA A 23 5.16 -0.89 -16.84
C ALA A 23 5.99 -2.18 -16.80
N THR A 24 7.25 -2.09 -17.23
CA THR A 24 8.23 -3.15 -16.97
C THR A 24 8.95 -2.80 -15.67
N LEU A 25 8.83 -3.67 -14.68
CA LEU A 25 9.47 -3.49 -13.37
C LEU A 25 10.67 -4.42 -13.24
N THR A 26 11.76 -3.88 -12.71
CA THR A 26 13.00 -4.61 -12.40
C THR A 26 13.17 -4.72 -10.90
N TYR A 27 13.58 -5.91 -10.44
CA TYR A 27 13.93 -6.15 -9.04
C TYR A 27 15.38 -5.75 -8.78
N ASP A 28 15.58 -4.82 -7.85
CA ASP A 28 16.88 -4.23 -7.52
C ASP A 28 17.46 -4.74 -6.18
N GLY A 29 16.76 -5.66 -5.50
CA GLY A 29 17.17 -6.18 -4.21
C GLY A 29 16.11 -5.99 -3.11
N THR A 30 16.55 -6.10 -1.87
CA THR A 30 15.68 -5.95 -0.70
C THR A 30 15.71 -4.52 -0.19
N ALA A 31 14.55 -4.00 0.26
CA ALA A 31 14.46 -2.67 0.85
C ALA A 31 15.07 -2.61 2.26
N HIS A 32 14.80 -3.62 3.10
CA HIS A 32 15.25 -3.66 4.50
C HIS A 32 15.91 -4.98 4.91
N GLY A 33 15.98 -5.97 4.02
CA GLY A 33 16.29 -7.37 4.33
C GLY A 33 15.03 -8.25 4.33
N PHE A 34 15.24 -9.56 4.26
CA PHE A 34 14.17 -10.55 4.36
C PHE A 34 14.22 -11.33 5.68
N ARG A 35 13.09 -11.96 6.02
CA ARG A 35 13.00 -13.02 7.03
C ARG A 35 12.33 -14.25 6.45
N THR A 36 12.68 -15.41 6.99
CA THR A 36 12.04 -16.68 6.66
C THR A 36 10.67 -16.74 7.33
N VAL A 37 9.64 -17.08 6.56
CA VAL A 37 8.26 -17.25 7.01
C VAL A 37 7.74 -18.59 6.54
N HIS A 38 7.09 -19.30 7.45
CA HIS A 38 6.43 -20.58 7.24
C HIS A 38 4.93 -20.35 7.12
N PHE A 39 4.31 -21.05 6.17
CA PHE A 39 2.86 -21.09 6.05
C PHE A 39 2.34 -22.36 6.72
N ASP A 40 1.49 -22.20 7.74
CA ASP A 40 0.82 -23.31 8.44
C ASP A 40 -0.52 -23.65 7.80
N ALA A 41 -1.25 -22.62 7.36
CA ALA A 41 -2.51 -22.72 6.64
C ALA A 41 -2.61 -21.64 5.56
N SER A 42 -3.22 -21.97 4.43
CA SER A 42 -3.50 -21.01 3.36
C SER A 42 -4.62 -21.55 2.46
N PRO A 43 -5.55 -20.70 1.97
CA PRO A 43 -6.59 -21.11 1.02
C PRO A 43 -6.04 -21.44 -0.38
N VAL A 44 -4.79 -21.10 -0.66
CA VAL A 44 -4.08 -21.41 -1.91
C VAL A 44 -2.73 -22.06 -1.60
N THR A 45 -2.20 -22.86 -2.54
CA THR A 45 -0.86 -23.45 -2.37
C THR A 45 0.23 -22.40 -2.63
N PRO A 46 1.04 -22.03 -1.61
CA PRO A 46 2.14 -21.10 -1.82
C PRO A 46 3.19 -21.71 -2.75
N ARG A 47 3.87 -20.87 -3.54
CA ARG A 47 4.95 -21.32 -4.43
C ARG A 47 6.16 -21.85 -3.66
N PHE A 48 6.42 -21.26 -2.50
CA PHE A 48 7.51 -21.61 -1.60
C PHE A 48 7.00 -21.76 -0.18
N ASN A 49 7.49 -22.75 0.56
CA ASN A 49 7.30 -22.87 2.01
C ASN A 49 8.54 -23.57 2.60
N PRO A 50 9.41 -22.86 3.35
CA PRO A 50 9.25 -21.46 3.75
C PRO A 50 9.42 -20.48 2.58
N ALA A 51 8.87 -19.28 2.73
CA ALA A 51 9.07 -18.14 1.85
C ALA A 51 9.95 -17.08 2.51
N LEU A 52 10.53 -16.21 1.68
CA LEU A 52 11.20 -14.99 2.15
C LEU A 52 10.18 -13.84 2.15
N ALA A 53 10.07 -13.15 3.28
CA ALA A 53 9.14 -12.04 3.48
C ALA A 53 9.89 -10.72 3.72
N GLY A 54 9.39 -9.65 3.10
CA GLY A 54 9.88 -8.28 3.24
C GLY A 54 9.72 -7.48 1.94
N GLY A 55 9.95 -6.18 2.02
CA GLY A 55 9.84 -5.26 0.89
C GLY A 55 10.97 -5.43 -0.12
N PHE A 56 10.62 -5.29 -1.39
CA PHE A 56 11.53 -5.27 -2.53
C PHE A 56 11.87 -3.84 -2.89
N LEU A 57 13.11 -3.60 -3.31
CA LEU A 57 13.43 -2.42 -4.09
C LEU A 57 13.14 -2.74 -5.56
N MET A 58 12.27 -1.95 -6.19
CA MET A 58 11.86 -2.10 -7.58
C MET A 58 12.14 -0.82 -8.35
N SER A 59 12.44 -0.93 -9.64
CA SER A 59 12.57 0.21 -10.54
C SER A 59 11.82 0.04 -11.85
N ASP A 60 11.41 1.17 -12.41
CA ASP A 60 10.98 1.33 -13.79
C ASP A 60 11.89 2.35 -14.50
N SER A 61 11.51 2.79 -15.71
CA SER A 61 12.30 3.77 -16.47
C SER A 61 12.33 5.19 -15.87
N ALA A 62 11.46 5.49 -14.91
CA ALA A 62 11.24 6.81 -14.34
C ALA A 62 11.67 6.92 -12.86
N ARG A 63 11.55 5.84 -12.09
CA ARG A 63 11.68 5.88 -10.64
C ARG A 63 12.08 4.54 -10.04
N GLN A 64 12.56 4.62 -8.79
CA GLN A 64 12.76 3.48 -7.90
C GLN A 64 11.82 3.62 -6.69
N PHE A 65 11.28 2.51 -6.21
CA PHE A 65 10.30 2.48 -5.13
C PHE A 65 10.35 1.14 -4.37
N VAL A 66 9.76 1.13 -3.17
CA VAL A 66 9.60 -0.10 -2.38
C VAL A 66 8.27 -0.75 -2.73
N ALA A 67 8.27 -2.05 -3.00
CA ALA A 67 7.07 -2.81 -3.25
C ALA A 67 6.96 -4.05 -2.35
N TYR A 68 5.74 -4.51 -2.11
CA TYR A 68 5.43 -5.73 -1.36
C TYR A 68 4.68 -6.72 -2.22
N CYS A 69 4.88 -8.01 -1.97
CA CYS A 69 4.23 -9.09 -2.69
C CYS A 69 2.76 -9.24 -2.26
N LEU A 70 1.88 -9.50 -3.23
CA LEU A 70 0.47 -9.82 -2.99
C LEU A 70 0.11 -11.28 -3.33
N ASP A 71 0.84 -11.92 -4.24
CA ASP A 71 0.51 -13.25 -4.79
C ASP A 71 1.49 -14.34 -4.31
N ILE A 72 1.13 -15.07 -3.25
CA ILE A 72 1.98 -16.14 -2.71
C ILE A 72 2.14 -17.35 -3.64
N THR A 73 1.36 -17.44 -4.72
CA THR A 73 1.39 -18.58 -5.66
C THR A 73 2.41 -18.44 -6.78
N LYS A 74 3.05 -17.26 -6.89
CA LYS A 74 4.05 -16.96 -7.93
C LYS A 74 5.42 -16.68 -7.32
N GLN A 75 6.44 -16.68 -8.17
CA GLN A 75 7.78 -16.23 -7.82
C GLN A 75 7.97 -14.83 -8.38
N LEU A 76 8.71 -13.97 -7.66
CA LEU A 76 9.15 -12.68 -8.19
C LEU A 76 10.22 -12.92 -9.25
N LEU A 77 9.98 -12.46 -10.46
CA LEU A 77 10.96 -12.49 -11.53
C LEU A 77 11.87 -11.26 -11.44
N SER A 78 13.10 -11.37 -11.93
CA SER A 78 14.07 -10.26 -11.91
C SER A 78 13.62 -9.06 -12.75
N SER A 79 12.84 -9.32 -13.80
CA SER A 79 12.20 -8.31 -14.65
C SER A 79 10.90 -8.90 -15.18
N ALA A 80 9.81 -8.14 -15.13
CA ALA A 80 8.52 -8.56 -15.68
C ALA A 80 7.65 -7.37 -16.09
N ASP A 81 6.71 -7.65 -16.99
CA ASP A 81 5.69 -6.69 -17.40
C ASP A 81 4.48 -6.74 -16.45
N TYR A 82 4.02 -5.55 -16.08
CA TYR A 82 2.93 -5.29 -15.17
C TYR A 82 1.94 -4.32 -15.78
N VAL A 83 0.71 -4.37 -15.28
CA VAL A 83 -0.32 -3.36 -15.52
C VAL A 83 -0.75 -2.79 -14.17
N GLU A 84 -0.83 -1.46 -14.09
CA GLU A 84 -1.45 -0.78 -12.96
C GLU A 84 -2.96 -1.01 -12.95
N THR A 85 -3.50 -1.40 -11.80
CA THR A 85 -4.91 -1.78 -11.66
C THR A 85 -5.46 -1.46 -10.27
N ASP A 86 -6.75 -1.16 -10.19
CA ASP A 86 -7.46 -1.01 -8.91
C ASP A 86 -7.99 -2.35 -8.38
N THR A 87 -7.91 -3.42 -9.19
CA THR A 87 -8.42 -4.75 -8.86
C THR A 87 -7.35 -5.82 -9.06
N PRO A 88 -6.24 -5.79 -8.30
CA PRO A 88 -5.07 -6.65 -8.53
C PRO A 88 -5.29 -8.10 -8.07
N TRP A 89 -6.53 -8.60 -8.05
CA TRP A 89 -6.91 -9.84 -7.34
C TRP A 89 -7.17 -11.03 -8.26
N SER A 90 -6.76 -11.01 -9.53
CA SER A 90 -7.04 -12.11 -10.45
C SER A 90 -6.52 -13.48 -9.97
N PHE A 91 -5.56 -13.48 -9.03
CA PHE A 91 -5.00 -14.66 -8.39
C PHE A 91 -5.71 -15.09 -7.10
N ASN A 92 -6.53 -14.22 -6.48
CA ASN A 92 -7.10 -14.45 -5.17
C ASN A 92 -8.62 -14.72 -5.24
N PRO A 93 -9.08 -15.94 -4.88
CA PRO A 93 -10.50 -16.29 -4.94
C PRO A 93 -11.36 -15.52 -3.93
N LEU A 94 -10.77 -14.92 -2.90
CA LEU A 94 -11.51 -14.22 -1.84
C LEU A 94 -11.98 -12.81 -2.26
N GLY A 95 -11.49 -12.26 -3.37
CA GLY A 95 -11.90 -10.94 -3.86
C GLY A 95 -11.65 -9.82 -2.83
N THR A 96 -10.48 -9.84 -2.20
CA THR A 96 -10.21 -9.06 -0.99
C THR A 96 -10.41 -7.57 -1.11
N SER A 97 -10.72 -6.96 0.03
CA SER A 97 -10.92 -5.53 0.11
C SER A 97 -9.59 -4.79 0.05
N VAL A 98 -9.38 -4.04 -1.03
CA VAL A 98 -8.33 -3.01 -1.15
C VAL A 98 -8.27 -2.14 0.12
N ALA A 99 -9.40 -1.91 0.80
CA ALA A 99 -9.46 -1.12 2.02
C ALA A 99 -8.71 -1.75 3.21
N ARG A 100 -8.61 -3.09 3.29
CA ARG A 100 -7.83 -3.75 4.35
C ARG A 100 -6.33 -3.59 4.10
N VAL A 101 -5.89 -3.75 2.85
CA VAL A 101 -4.50 -3.46 2.45
C VAL A 101 -4.17 -1.98 2.70
N GLN A 102 -5.08 -1.07 2.34
CA GLN A 102 -4.96 0.36 2.64
C GLN A 102 -4.78 0.61 4.16
N SER A 103 -5.58 -0.04 5.00
CA SER A 103 -5.49 0.09 6.46
C SER A 103 -4.16 -0.41 7.02
N ILE A 104 -3.58 -1.48 6.44
CA ILE A 104 -2.25 -1.97 6.81
C ILE A 104 -1.19 -0.89 6.58
N PHE A 105 -1.18 -0.26 5.40
CA PHE A 105 -0.21 0.79 5.09
C PHE A 105 -0.42 2.05 5.93
N ASP A 106 -1.66 2.54 6.00
CA ASP A 106 -1.99 3.79 6.70
C ASP A 106 -1.69 3.72 8.20
N ALA A 107 -1.85 2.55 8.82
CA ALA A 107 -1.62 2.38 10.24
C ALA A 107 -0.15 2.12 10.60
N ASN A 108 0.64 1.53 9.71
CA ASN A 108 1.92 0.90 10.10
C ASN A 108 3.15 1.33 9.29
N TYR A 109 3.01 1.70 8.01
CA TYR A 109 4.17 1.80 7.12
C TYR A 109 5.23 2.80 7.56
N ALA A 110 4.81 3.89 8.22
CA ALA A 110 5.72 4.92 8.74
C ALA A 110 6.74 4.39 9.76
N ALA A 111 6.45 3.26 10.41
CA ALA A 111 7.31 2.64 11.43
C ALA A 111 8.16 1.49 10.88
N VAL A 112 8.09 1.17 9.59
CA VAL A 112 8.83 0.05 9.00
C VAL A 112 10.21 0.53 8.56
N ASP A 113 11.25 0.19 9.33
CA ASP A 113 12.63 0.52 8.96
C ASP A 113 13.63 -0.64 9.13
N THR A 114 13.23 -1.74 9.78
CA THR A 114 14.02 -2.96 9.94
C THR A 114 13.54 -4.11 9.05
N ALA A 115 14.41 -5.12 8.87
CA ALA A 115 14.04 -6.37 8.20
C ALA A 115 12.91 -7.13 8.90
N ALA A 116 12.83 -7.05 10.24
CA ALA A 116 11.80 -7.73 11.01
C ALA A 116 10.42 -7.06 10.83
N GLU A 117 10.36 -5.73 10.89
CA GLU A 117 9.14 -4.97 10.62
C GLU A 117 8.71 -5.10 9.16
N SER A 118 9.64 -5.10 8.21
CA SER A 118 9.30 -5.26 6.79
C SER A 118 8.74 -6.65 6.50
N ALA A 119 9.31 -7.70 7.09
CA ALA A 119 8.76 -9.04 7.01
C ALA A 119 7.39 -9.15 7.70
N ALA A 120 7.21 -8.49 8.85
CA ALA A 120 5.95 -8.45 9.56
C ALA A 120 4.84 -7.75 8.76
N LEU A 121 5.15 -6.65 8.08
CA LEU A 121 4.23 -5.99 7.16
C LEU A 121 3.82 -6.94 6.02
N GLN A 122 4.78 -7.68 5.46
CA GLN A 122 4.51 -8.65 4.41
C GLN A 122 3.57 -9.79 4.87
N ILE A 123 3.75 -10.31 6.09
CA ILE A 123 2.83 -11.29 6.69
C ILE A 123 1.44 -10.70 6.87
N ALA A 124 1.34 -9.48 7.41
CA ALA A 124 0.08 -8.81 7.65
C ALA A 124 -0.68 -8.55 6.33
N LEU A 125 0.04 -8.18 5.26
CA LEU A 125 -0.53 -8.07 3.91
C LEU A 125 -1.09 -9.41 3.42
N TRP A 126 -0.33 -10.51 3.56
CA TRP A 126 -0.85 -11.83 3.15
C TRP A 126 -2.04 -12.27 3.98
N ASN A 127 -2.07 -12.00 5.29
CA ASN A 127 -3.23 -12.31 6.13
C ASN A 127 -4.48 -11.57 5.65
N VAL A 128 -4.41 -10.26 5.39
CA VAL A 128 -5.61 -9.53 4.93
C VAL A 128 -6.04 -9.87 3.50
N ILE A 129 -5.15 -10.50 2.71
CA ILE A 129 -5.41 -10.97 1.34
C ILE A 129 -5.96 -12.41 1.35
N TYR A 130 -5.42 -13.29 2.18
CA TYR A 130 -5.74 -14.71 2.17
C TYR A 130 -6.61 -15.16 3.36
N ASP A 131 -7.07 -14.21 4.17
CA ASP A 131 -8.01 -14.42 5.26
C ASP A 131 -9.10 -13.33 5.30
N THR A 132 -10.11 -13.57 6.15
CA THR A 132 -11.22 -12.65 6.44
C THR A 132 -11.13 -12.03 7.83
N ASP A 133 -10.34 -12.59 8.75
CA ASP A 133 -10.08 -12.05 10.09
C ASP A 133 -8.74 -11.30 10.17
N TRP A 134 -8.40 -10.79 11.36
CA TRP A 134 -7.15 -10.04 11.64
C TRP A 134 -6.25 -10.81 12.61
N ASP A 135 -6.31 -12.14 12.61
CA ASP A 135 -5.57 -13.02 13.51
C ASP A 135 -4.50 -13.80 12.75
N LEU A 136 -3.28 -13.89 13.30
CA LEU A 136 -2.18 -14.66 12.69
C LEU A 136 -2.27 -16.17 12.95
N THR A 137 -3.02 -16.56 13.98
CA THR A 137 -3.02 -17.90 14.56
C THR A 137 -4.32 -18.66 14.34
N ALA A 138 -5.29 -18.01 13.69
CA ALA A 138 -6.58 -18.55 13.35
C ALA A 138 -6.90 -18.27 11.88
N GLY A 139 -8.10 -18.67 11.44
CA GLY A 139 -8.57 -18.36 10.10
C GLY A 139 -8.01 -19.30 9.01
N ALA A 140 -8.24 -18.90 7.77
CA ALA A 140 -7.87 -19.62 6.55
C ALA A 140 -6.38 -19.46 6.18
N PHE A 141 -5.72 -18.40 6.65
CA PHE A 141 -4.33 -18.10 6.41
C PHE A 141 -3.57 -17.90 7.72
N GLN A 142 -2.62 -18.79 7.98
CA GLN A 142 -1.77 -18.78 9.17
C GLN A 142 -0.32 -18.87 8.72
N ALA A 143 0.50 -17.95 9.24
CA ALA A 143 1.91 -17.90 8.92
C ALA A 143 2.73 -17.37 10.10
N HIS A 144 3.94 -17.88 10.26
CA HIS A 144 4.85 -17.47 11.33
C HIS A 144 6.30 -17.42 10.85
N SER A 145 7.13 -16.70 11.58
CA SER A 145 8.60 -16.74 11.48
C SER A 145 9.20 -17.41 12.71
N ASP A 146 10.37 -18.03 12.58
CA ASP A 146 11.19 -18.44 13.73
C ASP A 146 11.70 -17.22 14.52
N ASP A 147 11.74 -16.04 13.89
CA ASP A 147 12.04 -14.76 14.55
C ASP A 147 10.80 -14.25 15.28
N ALA A 148 10.75 -14.42 16.59
CA ALA A 148 9.61 -14.02 17.43
C ALA A 148 9.26 -12.52 17.31
N SER A 149 10.23 -11.66 16.95
CA SER A 149 9.96 -10.23 16.75
C SER A 149 9.07 -9.97 15.54
N VAL A 150 9.26 -10.75 14.45
CA VAL A 150 8.42 -10.67 13.24
C VAL A 150 6.97 -11.00 13.58
N ASN A 151 6.74 -12.07 14.35
CA ASN A 151 5.39 -12.47 14.75
C ASN A 151 4.71 -11.41 15.63
N ALA A 152 5.46 -10.83 16.57
CA ALA A 152 4.95 -9.77 17.45
C ALA A 152 4.59 -8.50 16.67
N PHE A 153 5.43 -8.09 15.71
CA PHE A 153 5.13 -6.94 14.84
C PHE A 153 3.95 -7.22 13.92
N ALA A 154 3.84 -8.43 13.34
CA ALA A 154 2.75 -8.76 12.44
C ALA A 154 1.39 -8.73 13.16
N ALA A 155 1.34 -9.26 14.39
CA ALA A 155 0.14 -9.19 15.24
C ALA A 155 -0.21 -7.73 15.59
N THR A 156 0.81 -6.93 15.92
CA THR A 156 0.64 -5.49 16.18
C THR A 156 0.10 -4.76 14.95
N PHE A 157 0.63 -5.04 13.76
CA PHE A 157 0.23 -4.38 12.53
C PHE A 157 -1.21 -4.70 12.11
N LEU A 158 -1.63 -5.96 12.29
CA LEU A 158 -3.03 -6.35 12.09
C LEU A 158 -3.96 -5.65 13.07
N ALA A 159 -3.61 -5.61 14.36
CA ALA A 159 -4.41 -4.93 15.37
C ALA A 159 -4.51 -3.40 15.11
N ASN A 160 -3.39 -2.76 14.77
CA ASN A 160 -3.35 -1.35 14.41
C ASN A 160 -4.24 -1.03 13.20
N ALA A 161 -4.19 -1.87 12.17
CA ALA A 161 -4.99 -1.71 10.96
C ALA A 161 -6.48 -1.96 11.20
N GLN A 162 -6.83 -2.97 12.01
CA GLN A 162 -8.21 -3.23 12.40
C GLN A 162 -8.83 -2.05 13.16
N GLY A 163 -8.06 -1.41 14.04
CA GLY A 163 -8.47 -0.25 14.82
C GLY A 163 -8.27 1.11 14.13
N TYR A 164 -7.77 1.13 12.89
CA TYR A 164 -7.39 2.37 12.24
C TYR A 164 -8.60 3.23 11.87
N THR A 165 -8.64 4.44 12.41
CA THR A 165 -9.69 5.45 12.11
C THR A 165 -9.09 6.78 11.64
N GLY A 166 -7.79 6.78 11.35
CA GLY A 166 -7.06 7.95 10.88
C GLY A 166 -7.36 8.31 9.42
N PRO A 167 -6.86 9.47 8.94
CA PRO A 167 -6.96 9.83 7.53
C PRO A 167 -6.08 8.93 6.67
N LYS A 168 -6.40 8.80 5.38
CA LYS A 168 -5.52 8.14 4.41
C LYS A 168 -4.13 8.78 4.43
N ALA A 169 -3.10 8.01 4.76
CA ALA A 169 -1.72 8.47 4.90
C ALA A 169 -0.89 8.14 3.66
N TYR A 170 -1.25 7.10 2.92
CA TYR A 170 -0.55 6.65 1.72
C TYR A 170 -1.49 6.44 0.54
N ASP A 171 -1.10 6.91 -0.64
CA ASP A 171 -1.66 6.46 -1.90
C ASP A 171 -1.01 5.13 -2.31
N LEU A 172 -1.83 4.13 -2.63
CA LEU A 172 -1.37 2.82 -3.07
C LEU A 172 -1.47 2.69 -4.59
N THR A 173 -0.47 2.05 -5.19
CA THR A 173 -0.48 1.63 -6.59
C THR A 173 -0.27 0.12 -6.63
N PHE A 174 -1.16 -0.59 -7.32
CA PHE A 174 -1.06 -2.03 -7.46
C PHE A 174 -0.63 -2.40 -8.87
N TYR A 175 0.27 -3.37 -8.95
CA TYR A 175 0.86 -3.88 -10.19
C TYR A 175 0.47 -5.35 -10.36
N GLU A 176 -0.30 -5.65 -11.40
CA GLU A 176 -0.65 -7.02 -11.75
C GLU A 176 0.22 -7.52 -12.90
N ALA A 177 0.88 -8.67 -12.70
CA ALA A 177 1.82 -9.21 -13.68
C ALA A 177 1.08 -9.81 -14.90
N THR A 178 1.47 -9.43 -16.12
CA THR A 178 0.79 -9.85 -17.36
C THR A 178 1.62 -10.78 -18.25
N GLY A 179 2.93 -10.88 -18.03
CA GLY A 179 3.86 -11.69 -18.84
C GLY A 179 3.69 -13.22 -18.73
N ASN A 180 4.46 -13.99 -19.51
CA ASN A 180 4.54 -15.45 -19.41
C ASN A 180 6.01 -15.92 -19.44
N PRO A 181 6.57 -16.47 -18.34
CA PRO A 181 5.92 -16.76 -17.07
C PRO A 181 5.45 -15.49 -16.33
N ARG A 182 4.35 -15.60 -15.56
CA ARG A 182 3.85 -14.51 -14.71
C ARG A 182 4.69 -14.38 -13.44
N SER A 183 5.07 -13.15 -13.11
CA SER A 183 5.66 -12.76 -11.82
C SER A 183 4.58 -12.62 -10.74
N GLN A 184 4.99 -12.38 -9.49
CA GLN A 184 4.07 -12.01 -8.39
C GLN A 184 3.49 -10.61 -8.62
N SER A 185 2.19 -10.43 -8.33
CA SER A 185 1.56 -9.10 -8.24
C SER A 185 2.08 -8.34 -7.03
N LEU A 186 2.17 -7.01 -7.15
CA LEU A 186 2.83 -6.13 -6.18
C LEU A 186 1.93 -4.97 -5.76
N VAL A 187 2.24 -4.39 -4.60
CA VAL A 187 1.74 -3.09 -4.17
C VAL A 187 2.92 -2.19 -3.81
N THR A 188 2.84 -0.92 -4.19
CA THR A 188 3.71 0.16 -3.69
C THR A 188 2.85 1.25 -3.07
N MET A 189 3.49 2.13 -2.32
CA MET A 189 2.87 3.26 -1.64
C MET A 189 3.57 4.58 -1.94
N SER A 190 2.90 5.70 -1.72
CA SER A 190 3.52 7.02 -1.64
C SER A 190 2.81 7.87 -0.60
N PRO A 191 3.51 8.66 0.22
CA PRO A 191 2.86 9.51 1.22
C PRO A 191 1.87 10.48 0.56
N VAL A 192 0.67 10.59 1.14
CA VAL A 192 -0.31 11.60 0.71
C VAL A 192 0.23 12.99 1.07
N PRO A 193 0.34 13.93 0.12
CA PRO A 193 0.81 15.27 0.43
C PRO A 193 -0.09 15.97 1.45
N VAL A 194 0.50 16.51 2.53
CA VAL A 194 -0.25 17.34 3.47
C VAL A 194 -0.77 18.59 2.75
N PRO A 195 -2.06 18.95 2.88
CA PRO A 195 -2.58 20.13 2.20
C PRO A 195 -1.81 21.37 2.60
N ALA A 196 -1.20 22.05 1.61
CA ALA A 196 -0.44 23.29 1.84
C ALA A 196 -1.26 24.37 2.57
N ALA A 197 -2.59 24.33 2.43
CA ALA A 197 -3.52 25.20 3.14
C ALA A 197 -3.36 25.12 4.68
N GLY A 198 -3.06 23.94 5.24
CA GLY A 198 -2.83 23.79 6.68
C GLY A 198 -1.56 24.49 7.15
N LEU A 199 -0.46 24.35 6.39
CA LEU A 199 0.81 25.03 6.66
C LEU A 199 0.68 26.54 6.45
N LEU A 200 -0.03 26.98 5.42
CA LEU A 200 -0.30 28.38 5.16
C LEU A 200 -1.15 29.01 6.29
N LEU A 201 -2.18 28.32 6.76
CA LEU A 201 -2.98 28.77 7.89
C LEU A 201 -2.12 28.91 9.16
N LEU A 202 -1.35 27.87 9.51
CA LEU A 202 -0.45 27.92 10.66
C LEU A 202 0.59 29.06 10.55
N SER A 203 1.15 29.25 9.36
CA SER A 203 2.10 30.34 9.10
C SER A 203 1.44 31.72 9.23
N ALA A 204 0.21 31.87 8.75
CA ALA A 204 -0.56 33.12 8.86
C ALA A 204 -0.93 33.43 10.32
N LEU A 205 -1.36 32.43 11.10
CA LEU A 205 -1.61 32.61 12.54
C LEU A 205 -0.32 32.93 13.31
N GLY A 206 0.79 32.26 12.99
CA GLY A 206 2.09 32.53 13.59
C GLY A 206 2.56 33.96 13.33
N ALA A 207 2.47 34.41 12.08
CA ALA A 207 2.80 35.78 11.68
C ALA A 207 1.87 36.82 12.36
N GLY A 208 0.57 36.55 12.40
CA GLY A 208 -0.42 37.41 13.07
C GLY A 208 -0.15 37.56 14.58
N ALA A 209 0.15 36.46 15.27
CA ALA A 209 0.48 36.47 16.70
C ALA A 209 1.79 37.21 17.00
N ALA A 210 2.81 37.05 16.15
CA ALA A 210 4.07 37.78 16.28
C ALA A 210 3.88 39.29 16.08
N MET A 211 3.06 39.68 15.09
CA MET A 211 2.74 41.08 14.83
C MET A 211 1.91 41.72 15.95
N ALA A 212 0.93 40.98 16.51
CA ALA A 212 0.13 41.44 17.64
C ALA A 212 0.98 41.67 18.91
N ARG A 213 2.00 40.82 19.16
CA ARG A 213 2.91 41.00 20.30
C ARG A 213 3.82 42.24 20.15
N ARG A 214 4.26 42.57 18.93
CA ARG A 214 5.05 43.78 18.68
C ARG A 214 4.28 45.05 19.03
N ARG A 215 2.98 45.11 18.71
CA ARG A 215 2.13 46.28 18.99
C ARG A 215 1.83 46.51 20.48
N LYS A 216 2.04 45.52 21.35
CA LYS A 216 1.88 45.66 22.81
C LYS A 216 3.16 46.09 23.55
N ARG A 217 4.32 46.09 22.87
CA ARG A 217 5.62 46.49 23.46
C ARG A 217 6.10 47.87 22.98
N SER A 218 5.38 48.49 22.05
CA SER A 218 5.48 49.92 21.68
C SER A 218 4.43 50.71 22.43
#